data_AF-A0A9W7B2H5-F1
#
_entry.id   AF-A0A9W7B2H5-F1
#
_cell.length_a   1.000
_cell.length_b   1.000
_cell.length_c   1.000
_cell.angle_alpha   90.00
_cell.angle_beta   90.00
_cell.angle_gamma   90.00
#
_symmetry.space_group_name_H-M   'P 1'
#
loop_
_entity.id
_entity.type
_entity.pdbx_description
1 polymer ?
#
loop_
_entity_poly.entity_id
_entity_poly.type
_entity_poly.pdbx_seq_one_letter_code
_entity_poly.pdbx_strand_id
1 'polypeptide(L)'
;MFRCGNWCYCGKVTFDFSDPDDSDSESQSDMKLKDIPRIIPMLQRQQGKLAFYCNATAVPKESDFYIPLETQNEAQDFLAAELQSDHLGEAIERFEKMYPWMDSDEVKTYFELNCAVGEDMDTVQCVCSKTYARGLIFITIYFEGTFYVSISDGYGDQPLLDVRFPDVSNHGEGITLMSYLDNDIEARWQKLTLWQSLAEEMKLSSLLAPRKKKTKNLASDSYVQSYIVLKGDGGNDTFRTAMFRFGSWCYSGRVQLTSNLALADLPHVIPALRMQQSRLEFLCDVASMPSKSPFVRPMEFCSRVAPVMESEVVESEGVLMNLVERLGNMGLGDSISQWLEGDPGQSFFEFNFAKDNETDKAHNDVELMCTKCYTPNGLVTITIYFGGVYYLSLLEGGGEQPLLDSKFPNVAGKGRGYQIRAYGSGVDNWESLRKVSIWQTSEAMQKEMEERIGKVRQ
;
A
#
# COMPACT_ATOMS: atom_id res chain seq x y z
N MET A 1 2.24 -15.93 -14.41
CA MET A 1 0.79 -15.92 -14.13
C MET A 1 0.56 -16.31 -12.67
N PHE A 2 -0.47 -15.77 -12.01
CA PHE A 2 -0.91 -16.20 -10.67
C PHE A 2 -2.30 -16.84 -10.76
N ARG A 3 -2.50 -18.01 -10.15
CA ARG A 3 -3.78 -18.72 -10.10
C ARG A 3 -4.22 -18.91 -8.65
N CYS A 4 -5.47 -18.57 -8.35
CA CYS A 4 -6.10 -18.86 -7.06
C CYS A 4 -7.47 -19.48 -7.32
N GLY A 5 -7.63 -20.76 -6.97
CA GLY A 5 -8.82 -21.54 -7.34
C GLY A 5 -8.99 -21.61 -8.87
N ASN A 6 -10.14 -21.13 -9.35
CA ASN A 6 -10.50 -21.15 -10.77
C ASN A 6 -10.16 -19.86 -11.52
N TRP A 7 -9.47 -18.91 -10.89
CA TRP A 7 -9.21 -17.59 -11.48
C TRP A 7 -7.72 -17.40 -11.75
N CYS A 8 -7.39 -16.99 -12.98
CA CYS A 8 -6.04 -16.70 -13.41
C CYS A 8 -5.84 -15.19 -13.59
N TYR A 9 -4.68 -14.70 -13.16
CA TYR A 9 -4.28 -13.31 -13.21
C TYR A 9 -2.88 -13.19 -13.84
N CYS A 10 -2.67 -12.14 -14.64
CA CYS A 10 -1.39 -11.89 -15.29
C CYS A 10 -1.00 -10.41 -15.16
N GLY A 11 0.29 -10.15 -15.16
CA GLY A 11 0.84 -8.80 -15.06
C GLY A 11 2.35 -8.85 -14.91
N LYS A 12 2.98 -7.69 -15.00
CA LYS A 12 4.43 -7.55 -14.78
C LYS A 12 4.68 -7.47 -13.27
N VAL A 13 5.64 -8.26 -12.81
CA VAL A 13 6.11 -8.27 -11.42
C VAL A 13 7.59 -7.94 -11.40
N THR A 14 8.07 -7.34 -10.32
CA THR A 14 9.47 -6.97 -10.17
C THR A 14 10.07 -7.72 -9.00
N PHE A 15 11.21 -8.36 -9.23
CA PHE A 15 12.01 -9.01 -8.22
C PHE A 15 13.38 -8.36 -8.14
N ASP A 16 14.00 -8.47 -6.97
CA ASP A 16 15.33 -7.93 -6.70
C ASP A 16 16.15 -9.05 -6.04
N PHE A 17 16.99 -9.69 -6.86
CA PHE A 17 17.80 -10.85 -6.51
C PHE A 17 19.26 -10.49 -6.20
N SER A 18 19.59 -9.21 -5.94
CA SER A 18 20.97 -8.83 -5.60
C SER A 18 21.43 -9.46 -4.27
N ASP A 19 22.56 -10.18 -4.29
CA ASP A 19 23.20 -10.77 -3.11
C ASP A 19 23.97 -9.67 -2.34
N PRO A 20 23.70 -9.43 -1.04
CA PRO A 20 24.26 -8.30 -0.30
C PRO A 20 25.77 -8.39 0.00
N ASP A 21 26.38 -9.57 -0.14
CA ASP A 21 27.80 -9.79 0.14
C ASP A 21 28.68 -9.78 -1.12
N ASP A 22 28.08 -9.60 -2.31
CA ASP A 22 28.78 -9.64 -3.59
C ASP A 22 28.74 -8.27 -4.27
N SER A 23 29.53 -7.32 -3.73
CA SER A 23 29.58 -5.92 -4.17
C SER A 23 30.13 -5.69 -5.58
N ASP A 24 30.65 -6.74 -6.21
CA ASP A 24 31.40 -6.66 -7.47
C ASP A 24 30.69 -7.36 -8.65
N SER A 25 29.47 -7.88 -8.46
CA SER A 25 28.72 -8.52 -9.54
C SER A 25 27.84 -7.50 -10.31
N GLU A 26 28.40 -6.91 -11.37
CA GLU A 26 27.62 -6.20 -12.42
C GLU A 26 26.75 -7.16 -13.27
N SER A 27 26.62 -8.43 -12.89
CA SER A 27 25.79 -9.41 -13.58
C SER A 27 24.31 -9.23 -13.22
N GLN A 28 23.46 -9.20 -14.25
CA GLN A 28 22.00 -9.29 -14.12
C GLN A 28 21.61 -10.34 -13.06
N SER A 29 20.68 -9.93 -12.20
CA SER A 29 20.25 -10.71 -11.06
C SER A 29 19.33 -11.85 -11.53
N ASP A 30 19.93 -12.98 -11.90
CA ASP A 30 19.18 -14.18 -12.27
C ASP A 30 18.62 -14.88 -11.02
N MET A 31 17.38 -15.34 -11.12
CA MET A 31 16.67 -16.07 -10.07
C MET A 31 17.39 -17.39 -9.78
N LYS A 32 17.60 -17.73 -8.50
CA LYS A 32 18.14 -19.03 -8.07
C LYS A 32 17.08 -19.84 -7.32
N LEU A 33 17.29 -21.16 -7.23
CA LEU A 33 16.41 -22.06 -6.48
C LEU A 33 16.23 -21.62 -5.00
N LYS A 34 17.29 -21.10 -4.37
CA LYS A 34 17.29 -20.55 -3.00
C LYS A 34 16.35 -19.35 -2.81
N ASP A 35 15.96 -18.68 -3.90
CA ASP A 35 15.14 -17.47 -3.83
C ASP A 35 13.63 -17.78 -3.77
N ILE A 36 13.21 -19.00 -4.13
CA ILE A 36 11.79 -19.38 -4.25
C ILE A 36 10.97 -19.12 -2.98
N PRO A 37 11.42 -19.52 -1.77
CA PRO A 37 10.70 -19.23 -0.53
C PRO A 37 10.45 -17.73 -0.29
N ARG A 38 11.31 -16.86 -0.84
CA ARG A 38 11.20 -15.40 -0.75
C ARG A 38 10.35 -14.80 -1.87
N ILE A 39 10.38 -15.38 -3.07
CA ILE A 39 9.65 -14.91 -4.25
C ILE A 39 8.14 -14.98 -4.05
N ILE A 40 7.61 -16.06 -3.48
CA ILE A 40 6.16 -16.24 -3.34
C ILE A 40 5.52 -15.16 -2.44
N PRO A 41 6.08 -14.83 -1.25
CA PRO A 41 5.63 -13.66 -0.49
C PRO A 41 5.78 -12.32 -1.23
N MET A 42 6.84 -12.16 -2.04
CA MET A 42 7.03 -10.94 -2.85
C MET A 42 6.01 -10.82 -3.98
N LEU A 43 5.60 -11.94 -4.60
CA LEU A 43 4.51 -12.02 -5.54
C LEU A 43 3.18 -11.67 -4.89
N GLN A 44 2.93 -12.17 -3.68
CA GLN A 44 1.71 -11.87 -2.92
C GLN A 44 1.55 -10.36 -2.70
N ARG A 45 2.63 -9.65 -2.32
CA ARG A 45 2.62 -8.19 -2.17
C ARG A 45 2.34 -7.43 -3.46
N GLN A 46 2.58 -8.06 -4.61
CA GLN A 46 2.39 -7.49 -5.94
C GLN A 46 1.11 -7.98 -6.63
N GLN A 47 0.26 -8.78 -5.96
CA GLN A 47 -0.99 -9.30 -6.54
C GLN A 47 -1.93 -8.19 -7.04
N GLY A 48 -1.94 -7.03 -6.37
CA GLY A 48 -2.72 -5.87 -6.82
C GLY A 48 -2.30 -5.28 -8.18
N LYS A 49 -1.13 -5.66 -8.71
CA LYS A 49 -0.65 -5.29 -10.05
C LYS A 49 -1.10 -6.26 -11.15
N LEU A 50 -1.70 -7.39 -10.78
CA LEU A 50 -2.12 -8.42 -11.71
C LEU A 50 -3.55 -8.15 -12.17
N ALA A 51 -3.76 -8.14 -13.47
CA ALA A 51 -5.09 -8.04 -14.06
C ALA A 51 -5.70 -9.44 -14.19
N PHE A 52 -7.03 -9.52 -14.09
CA PHE A 52 -7.76 -10.73 -14.43
C PHE A 52 -7.43 -11.15 -15.87
N TYR A 53 -7.12 -12.42 -16.07
CA TYR A 53 -6.73 -12.99 -17.36
C TYR A 53 -7.83 -13.90 -17.92
N CYS A 54 -8.12 -15.01 -17.24
CA CYS A 54 -9.13 -15.98 -17.66
C CYS A 54 -9.54 -16.90 -16.50
N ASN A 55 -10.52 -17.78 -16.75
CA ASN A 55 -10.77 -18.91 -15.86
C ASN A 55 -9.70 -20.00 -16.07
N ALA A 56 -9.34 -20.74 -15.02
CA ALA A 56 -8.33 -21.79 -15.07
C ALA A 56 -8.68 -22.93 -16.05
N THR A 57 -9.97 -23.18 -16.30
CA THR A 57 -10.42 -24.18 -17.29
C THR A 57 -10.48 -23.63 -18.72
N ALA A 58 -10.19 -22.34 -18.91
CA ALA A 58 -10.31 -21.63 -20.18
C ALA A 58 -9.06 -20.80 -20.49
N VAL A 59 -7.88 -21.30 -20.10
CA VAL A 59 -6.60 -20.73 -20.53
C VAL A 59 -6.49 -20.88 -22.05
N PRO A 60 -6.28 -19.78 -22.82
CA PRO A 60 -6.15 -19.87 -24.27
C PRO A 60 -4.99 -20.77 -24.68
N LYS A 61 -5.16 -21.59 -25.73
CA LYS A 61 -4.13 -22.55 -26.16
C LYS A 61 -2.89 -21.86 -26.74
N GLU A 62 -3.10 -20.67 -27.30
CA GLU A 62 -2.08 -19.76 -27.81
C GLU A 62 -1.38 -18.95 -26.71
N SER A 63 -1.76 -19.14 -25.44
CA SER A 63 -1.11 -18.47 -24.31
C SER A 63 0.25 -19.07 -24.02
N ASP A 64 1.26 -18.23 -23.75
CA ASP A 64 2.57 -18.65 -23.24
C ASP A 64 2.48 -19.43 -21.91
N PHE A 65 1.32 -19.38 -21.22
CA PHE A 65 1.09 -20.12 -19.98
C PHE A 65 0.44 -21.50 -20.17
N TYR A 66 -0.06 -21.84 -21.36
CA TYR A 66 -0.82 -23.07 -21.58
C TYR A 66 0.06 -24.33 -21.41
N ILE A 67 1.13 -24.44 -22.20
CA ILE A 67 2.05 -25.60 -22.14
C ILE A 67 2.74 -25.74 -20.77
N PRO A 68 3.21 -24.66 -20.11
CA PRO A 68 3.76 -24.79 -18.77
C PRO A 68 2.77 -25.31 -17.72
N LEU A 69 1.49 -24.94 -17.82
CA LEU A 69 0.46 -25.45 -16.91
C LEU A 69 0.13 -26.92 -17.18
N GLU A 70 0.04 -27.32 -18.45
CA GLU A 70 -0.16 -28.74 -18.80
C GLU A 70 1.01 -29.59 -18.31
N THR A 71 2.25 -29.16 -18.55
CA THR A 71 3.47 -29.86 -18.10
C THR A 71 3.49 -29.98 -16.57
N GLN A 72 3.11 -28.92 -15.86
CA GLN A 72 2.99 -28.91 -14.40
C GLN A 72 1.90 -29.88 -13.91
N ASN A 73 0.75 -29.96 -14.58
CA ASN A 73 -0.33 -30.89 -14.22
C ASN A 73 0.10 -32.34 -14.48
N GLU A 74 0.72 -32.63 -15.62
CA GLU A 74 1.25 -33.95 -15.94
C GLU A 74 2.31 -34.42 -14.93
N ALA A 75 3.20 -33.53 -14.48
CA ALA A 75 4.17 -33.83 -13.43
C ALA A 75 3.48 -34.19 -12.10
N GLN A 76 2.41 -33.47 -11.74
CA GLN A 76 1.64 -33.75 -10.54
C GLN A 76 0.90 -35.09 -10.63
N ASP A 77 0.30 -35.40 -11.78
CA ASP A 77 -0.40 -36.66 -12.01
C ASP A 77 0.57 -37.85 -12.01
N PHE A 78 1.72 -37.71 -12.67
CA PHE A 78 2.78 -38.72 -12.68
C PHE A 78 3.27 -39.00 -11.26
N LEU A 79 3.65 -37.96 -10.50
CA LEU A 79 4.14 -38.14 -9.14
C LEU A 79 3.07 -38.73 -8.22
N ALA A 80 1.82 -38.29 -8.32
CA ALA A 80 0.74 -38.83 -7.51
C ALA A 80 0.49 -40.32 -7.79
N ALA A 81 0.61 -40.76 -9.05
CA ALA A 81 0.51 -42.16 -9.43
C ALA A 81 1.74 -42.96 -8.96
N GLU A 82 2.94 -42.41 -9.14
CA GLU A 82 4.19 -43.07 -8.79
C GLU A 82 4.34 -43.26 -7.27
N LEU A 83 3.94 -42.27 -6.48
CA LEU A 83 3.89 -42.33 -5.01
C LEU A 83 2.88 -43.37 -4.47
N GLN A 84 1.95 -43.82 -5.32
CA GLN A 84 0.99 -44.88 -5.00
C GLN A 84 1.40 -46.24 -5.59
N SER A 85 2.55 -46.31 -6.28
CA SER A 85 2.99 -47.52 -6.94
C SER A 85 3.66 -48.50 -5.97
N ASP A 86 3.38 -49.79 -6.16
CA ASP A 86 3.95 -50.85 -5.32
C ASP A 86 5.48 -50.87 -5.41
N HIS A 87 6.04 -50.67 -6.61
CA HIS A 87 7.50 -50.72 -6.81
C HIS A 87 8.24 -49.57 -6.12
N LEU A 88 7.65 -48.36 -6.07
CA LEU A 88 8.25 -47.26 -5.31
C LEU A 88 8.14 -47.52 -3.81
N GLY A 89 6.99 -48.05 -3.35
CA GLY A 89 6.80 -48.46 -1.96
C GLY A 89 7.85 -49.47 -1.50
N GLU A 90 8.08 -50.52 -2.30
CA GLU A 90 9.13 -51.51 -2.04
C GLU A 90 10.55 -50.89 -1.99
N ALA A 91 10.83 -49.93 -2.89
CA ALA A 91 12.10 -49.23 -2.90
C ALA A 91 12.30 -48.39 -1.62
N ILE A 92 11.28 -47.65 -1.20
CA ILE A 92 11.30 -46.84 0.03
C ILE A 92 11.50 -47.76 1.26
N GLU A 93 10.69 -48.80 1.43
CA GLU A 93 10.81 -49.74 2.56
C GLU A 93 12.21 -50.39 2.65
N ARG A 94 12.83 -50.66 1.49
CA ARG A 94 14.18 -51.19 1.42
C ARG A 94 15.20 -50.16 1.92
N PHE A 95 15.07 -48.91 1.50
CA PHE A 95 16.02 -47.86 1.84
C PHE A 95 15.83 -47.32 3.26
N GLU A 96 14.62 -47.27 3.81
CA GLU A 96 14.35 -46.91 5.22
C GLU A 96 15.16 -47.77 6.20
N LYS A 97 15.30 -49.08 5.90
CA LYS A 97 16.11 -50.01 6.70
C LYS A 97 17.61 -49.70 6.67
N MET A 98 18.07 -49.00 5.63
CA MET A 98 19.48 -48.66 5.41
C MET A 98 19.82 -47.23 5.84
N TYR A 99 18.85 -46.33 5.79
CA TYR A 99 19.02 -44.89 6.01
C TYR A 99 18.05 -44.39 7.09
N PRO A 100 18.49 -44.33 8.37
CA PRO A 100 17.62 -43.99 9.50
C PRO A 100 16.94 -42.62 9.42
N TRP A 101 17.46 -41.69 8.62
CA TRP A 101 16.88 -40.37 8.44
C TRP A 101 15.57 -40.38 7.64
N MET A 102 15.30 -41.43 6.86
CA MET A 102 14.06 -41.54 6.06
C MET A 102 12.82 -41.73 6.92
N ASP A 103 12.96 -42.41 8.07
CA ASP A 103 11.87 -42.70 9.04
C ASP A 103 11.84 -41.66 10.19
N SER A 104 12.59 -40.57 10.07
CA SER A 104 12.69 -39.55 11.12
C SER A 104 11.74 -38.38 10.85
N ASP A 105 10.77 -38.19 11.73
CA ASP A 105 9.87 -37.01 11.73
C ASP A 105 10.62 -35.68 11.93
N GLU A 106 11.86 -35.73 12.44
CA GLU A 106 12.71 -34.54 12.63
C GLU A 106 13.41 -34.09 11.34
N VAL A 107 13.45 -34.97 10.33
CA VAL A 107 14.15 -34.73 9.07
C VAL A 107 13.14 -34.35 7.98
N LYS A 108 13.30 -33.15 7.43
CA LYS A 108 12.50 -32.73 6.29
C LYS A 108 13.02 -33.38 5.01
N THR A 109 12.11 -33.92 4.21
CA THR A 109 12.44 -34.54 2.94
C THR A 109 11.66 -33.91 1.78
N TYR A 110 12.21 -34.05 0.58
CA TYR A 110 11.53 -33.72 -0.66
C TYR A 110 12.00 -34.64 -1.78
N PHE A 111 11.13 -34.82 -2.76
CA PHE A 111 11.43 -35.55 -3.99
C PHE A 111 11.97 -34.59 -5.04
N GLU A 112 12.96 -35.04 -5.79
CA GLU A 112 13.48 -34.40 -6.99
C GLU A 112 13.21 -35.32 -8.18
N LEU A 113 12.41 -34.82 -9.12
CA LEU A 113 12.07 -35.48 -10.37
C LEU A 113 12.77 -34.75 -11.51
N ASN A 114 13.83 -35.36 -12.04
CA ASN A 114 14.48 -34.86 -13.24
C ASN A 114 13.62 -35.22 -14.47
N CYS A 115 13.48 -34.26 -15.37
CA CYS A 115 12.68 -34.44 -16.57
C CYS A 115 13.33 -33.82 -17.81
N ALA A 116 13.02 -34.41 -18.96
CA ALA A 116 13.25 -33.79 -20.26
C ALA A 116 12.04 -32.93 -20.60
N VAL A 117 12.21 -31.61 -20.50
CA VAL A 117 11.22 -30.63 -20.97
C VAL A 117 11.52 -30.19 -22.39
N GLY A 118 10.48 -29.81 -23.14
CA GLY A 118 10.62 -29.25 -24.49
C GLY A 118 10.95 -27.76 -24.48
N GLU A 119 11.27 -27.21 -25.66
CA GLU A 119 11.65 -25.79 -25.86
C GLU A 119 10.60 -24.79 -25.31
N ASP A 120 9.33 -25.20 -25.23
CA ASP A 120 8.23 -24.38 -24.67
C ASP A 120 8.42 -24.02 -23.18
N MET A 121 9.26 -24.78 -22.45
CA MET A 121 9.59 -24.52 -21.05
C MET A 121 10.83 -23.62 -20.88
N ASP A 122 11.59 -23.32 -21.94
CA ASP A 122 12.83 -22.54 -21.87
C ASP A 122 12.59 -21.08 -21.45
N THR A 123 11.39 -20.57 -21.71
CA THR A 123 10.97 -19.22 -21.31
C THR A 123 10.46 -19.15 -19.87
N VAL A 124 10.33 -20.28 -19.19
CA VAL A 124 9.75 -20.40 -17.85
C VAL A 124 10.84 -20.40 -16.79
N GLN A 125 10.94 -19.31 -16.03
CA GLN A 125 11.90 -19.23 -14.92
C GLN A 125 11.54 -20.17 -13.76
N CYS A 126 10.26 -20.25 -13.39
CA CYS A 126 9.80 -21.18 -12.38
C CYS A 126 8.28 -21.41 -12.47
N VAL A 127 7.83 -22.57 -12.00
CA VAL A 127 6.41 -22.81 -11.67
C VAL A 127 6.34 -23.22 -10.21
N CYS A 128 5.42 -22.63 -9.45
CA CYS A 128 5.24 -22.93 -8.04
C CYS A 128 3.76 -23.20 -7.79
N SER A 129 3.44 -24.40 -7.33
CA SER A 129 2.08 -24.88 -7.13
C SER A 129 1.93 -25.46 -5.74
N LYS A 130 0.80 -25.16 -5.10
CA LYS A 130 0.40 -25.73 -3.82
C LYS A 130 -1.01 -26.30 -3.97
N THR A 131 -1.12 -27.61 -3.90
CA THR A 131 -2.37 -28.34 -4.13
C THR A 131 -2.77 -29.10 -2.87
N TYR A 132 -4.02 -28.92 -2.45
CA TYR A 132 -4.62 -29.68 -1.35
C TYR A 132 -5.47 -30.80 -1.93
N ALA A 133 -5.05 -32.04 -1.73
CA ALA A 133 -5.73 -33.20 -2.30
C ALA A 133 -5.68 -34.39 -1.33
N ARG A 134 -6.84 -35.02 -1.11
CA ARG A 134 -6.98 -36.28 -0.33
C ARG A 134 -6.34 -36.24 1.07
N GLY A 135 -6.40 -35.09 1.75
CA GLY A 135 -5.81 -34.92 3.08
C GLY A 135 -4.30 -34.67 3.07
N LEU A 136 -3.69 -34.46 1.90
CA LEU A 136 -2.28 -34.10 1.75
C LEU A 136 -2.13 -32.72 1.12
N ILE A 137 -1.00 -32.08 1.40
CA ILE A 137 -0.53 -30.85 0.76
C ILE A 137 0.63 -31.22 -0.15
N PHE A 138 0.46 -31.00 -1.44
CA PHE A 138 1.52 -31.13 -2.44
C PHE A 138 2.07 -29.75 -2.76
N ILE A 139 3.34 -29.52 -2.45
CA ILE A 139 4.07 -28.35 -2.90
C ILE A 139 4.98 -28.77 -4.04
N THR A 140 4.69 -28.30 -5.24
CA THR A 140 5.48 -28.58 -6.44
C THR A 140 6.18 -27.33 -6.92
N ILE A 141 7.47 -27.44 -7.17
CA ILE A 141 8.33 -26.36 -7.66
C ILE A 141 9.03 -26.87 -8.92
N TYR A 142 8.76 -26.25 -10.06
CA TYR A 142 9.56 -26.42 -11.27
C TYR A 142 10.65 -25.34 -11.32
N PHE A 143 11.89 -25.76 -11.52
CA PHE A 143 13.03 -24.87 -11.73
C PHE A 143 14.09 -25.59 -12.59
N GLU A 144 14.57 -24.94 -13.65
CA GLU A 144 15.66 -25.42 -14.53
C GLU A 144 15.56 -26.92 -14.92
N GLY A 145 14.40 -27.34 -15.47
CA GLY A 145 14.21 -28.71 -15.96
C GLY A 145 14.01 -29.76 -14.87
N THR A 146 13.77 -29.35 -13.63
CA THR A 146 13.57 -30.26 -12.50
C THR A 146 12.33 -29.89 -11.70
N PHE A 147 11.55 -30.89 -11.29
CA PHE A 147 10.44 -30.74 -10.37
C PHE A 147 10.85 -31.17 -8.96
N TYR A 148 10.69 -30.27 -7.99
CA TYR A 148 10.86 -30.55 -6.58
C TYR A 148 9.49 -30.65 -5.92
N VAL A 149 9.26 -31.74 -5.19
CA VAL A 149 7.97 -32.01 -4.55
C VAL A 149 8.14 -32.32 -3.08
N SER A 150 7.49 -31.51 -2.24
CA SER A 150 7.33 -31.76 -0.83
C SER A 150 5.89 -32.15 -0.55
N ILE A 151 5.71 -33.15 0.29
CA ILE A 151 4.41 -33.70 0.66
C ILE A 151 4.30 -33.57 2.17
N SER A 152 3.17 -33.04 2.64
CA SER A 152 2.88 -32.99 4.07
C SER A 152 1.42 -33.34 4.32
N ASP A 153 1.11 -33.64 5.57
CA ASP A 153 -0.27 -33.80 6.02
C ASP A 153 -1.06 -32.48 5.84
N GLY A 154 -2.29 -32.60 5.35
CA GLY A 154 -3.25 -31.52 5.12
C GLY A 154 -4.44 -31.54 6.07
N TYR A 155 -4.52 -32.45 7.05
CA TYR A 155 -5.57 -32.44 8.06
C TYR A 155 -5.51 -31.17 8.93
N GLY A 156 -6.69 -30.62 9.28
CA GLY A 156 -6.84 -29.43 10.13
C GLY A 156 -7.11 -28.12 9.38
N ASP A 157 -7.13 -27.01 10.11
CA ASP A 157 -7.37 -25.67 9.56
C ASP A 157 -6.16 -25.18 8.77
N GLN A 158 -6.37 -24.79 7.51
CA GLN A 158 -5.32 -24.30 6.63
C GLN A 158 -5.47 -22.79 6.38
N PRO A 159 -4.39 -21.99 6.45
CA PRO A 159 -4.46 -20.58 6.14
C PRO A 159 -4.84 -20.38 4.66
N LEU A 160 -5.87 -19.56 4.41
CA LEU A 160 -6.35 -19.26 3.05
C LEU A 160 -5.27 -18.67 2.12
N LEU A 161 -4.19 -18.13 2.70
CA LEU A 161 -3.07 -17.50 1.99
C LEU A 161 -1.72 -18.03 2.50
N ASP A 162 -1.60 -19.34 2.69
CA ASP A 162 -0.31 -19.94 3.06
C ASP A 162 0.68 -19.90 1.89
N VAL A 163 1.52 -18.87 1.88
CA VAL A 163 2.57 -18.64 0.89
C VAL A 163 3.89 -19.33 1.23
N ARG A 164 3.89 -20.25 2.20
CA ARG A 164 5.11 -20.99 2.55
C ARG A 164 5.38 -22.07 1.52
N PHE A 165 6.55 -21.94 0.90
CA PHE A 165 7.19 -22.95 0.06
C PHE A 165 8.48 -23.41 0.76
N PRO A 166 8.83 -24.70 0.71
CA PRO A 166 10.07 -25.20 1.28
C PRO A 166 11.26 -24.69 0.48
N ASP A 167 12.39 -24.52 1.16
CA ASP A 167 13.66 -24.34 0.49
C ASP A 167 14.23 -25.72 0.12
N VAL A 168 14.36 -25.93 -1.19
CA VAL A 168 14.87 -27.17 -1.80
C VAL A 168 16.24 -26.97 -2.45
N SER A 169 16.91 -25.84 -2.14
CA SER A 169 18.20 -25.49 -2.74
C SER A 169 19.40 -26.13 -2.04
N ASN A 170 19.23 -26.62 -0.81
CA ASN A 170 20.28 -27.24 -0.02
C ASN A 170 19.88 -28.66 0.38
N HIS A 171 20.47 -29.65 -0.29
CA HIS A 171 20.27 -31.06 0.00
C HIS A 171 21.40 -31.64 0.86
N GLY A 172 21.02 -32.58 1.72
CA GLY A 172 21.92 -33.43 2.47
C GLY A 172 22.11 -34.76 1.76
N GLU A 173 21.90 -35.85 2.50
CA GLU A 173 21.93 -37.19 1.91
C GLU A 173 20.76 -37.38 0.93
N GLY A 174 21.01 -38.07 -0.19
CA GLY A 174 20.02 -38.33 -1.22
C GLY A 174 20.08 -39.75 -1.77
N ILE A 175 18.91 -40.29 -2.07
CA ILE A 175 18.74 -41.67 -2.54
C ILE A 175 17.94 -41.65 -3.83
N THR A 176 18.53 -42.18 -4.89
CA THR A 176 17.78 -42.43 -6.13
C THR A 176 16.83 -43.59 -5.90
N LEU A 177 15.54 -43.30 -5.88
CA LEU A 177 14.50 -44.31 -5.70
C LEU A 177 14.23 -45.04 -7.00
N MET A 178 14.13 -44.29 -8.11
CA MET A 178 13.81 -44.84 -9.42
C MET A 178 14.62 -44.18 -10.54
N SER A 179 14.94 -44.97 -11.57
CA SER A 179 15.39 -44.49 -12.87
C SER A 179 14.47 -45.04 -13.94
N TYR A 180 13.97 -44.16 -14.80
CA TYR A 180 13.01 -44.49 -15.85
C TYR A 180 13.65 -44.56 -17.24
N LEU A 181 14.90 -44.09 -17.35
CA LEU A 181 15.70 -44.11 -18.58
C LEU A 181 15.99 -45.54 -19.08
N ASP A 182 15.99 -46.53 -18.18
CA ASP A 182 16.25 -47.93 -18.53
C ASP A 182 15.12 -48.54 -19.39
N ASN A 183 13.94 -47.90 -19.44
CA ASN A 183 12.77 -48.40 -20.17
C ASN A 183 12.47 -47.63 -21.47
N ASP A 184 12.85 -46.35 -21.57
CA ASP A 184 12.70 -45.52 -22.77
C ASP A 184 13.61 -44.28 -22.69
N ILE A 185 14.50 -44.10 -23.69
CA ILE A 185 15.43 -42.96 -23.76
C ILE A 185 14.69 -41.65 -24.07
N GLU A 186 13.48 -41.72 -24.64
CA GLU A 186 12.61 -40.57 -24.90
C GLU A 186 11.63 -40.28 -23.75
N ALA A 187 11.73 -41.00 -22.62
CA ALA A 187 10.89 -40.77 -21.46
C ALA A 187 11.06 -39.35 -20.90
N ARG A 188 9.95 -38.60 -20.84
CA ARG A 188 9.88 -37.27 -20.22
C ARG A 188 10.36 -37.29 -18.77
N TRP A 189 10.00 -38.30 -18.00
CA TRP A 189 10.41 -38.48 -16.61
C TRP A 189 11.63 -39.39 -16.57
N GLN A 190 12.72 -38.96 -15.95
CA GLN A 190 14.01 -39.64 -16.09
C GLN A 190 14.48 -40.31 -14.80
N LYS A 191 14.34 -39.60 -13.68
CA LYS A 191 14.90 -40.03 -12.40
C LYS A 191 14.13 -39.42 -11.24
N LEU A 192 13.81 -40.24 -10.24
CA LEU A 192 13.19 -39.81 -8.99
C LEU A 192 14.18 -40.04 -7.84
N THR A 193 14.53 -38.96 -7.14
CA THR A 193 15.46 -38.97 -6.00
C THR A 193 14.75 -38.42 -4.77
N LEU A 194 14.93 -39.06 -3.62
CA LEU A 194 14.52 -38.52 -2.33
C LEU A 194 15.73 -37.84 -1.68
N TRP A 195 15.56 -36.59 -1.27
CA TRP A 195 16.58 -35.80 -0.61
C TRP A 195 16.19 -35.45 0.82
N GLN A 196 17.17 -35.51 1.71
CA GLN A 196 17.13 -34.80 2.98
C GLN A 196 17.31 -33.30 2.71
N SER A 197 16.42 -32.46 3.25
CA SER A 197 16.59 -31.01 3.24
C SER A 197 17.51 -30.58 4.38
N LEU A 198 18.59 -29.88 4.05
CA LEU A 198 19.46 -29.20 5.01
C LEU A 198 19.17 -27.70 5.10
N ALA A 199 18.15 -27.23 4.40
CA ALA A 199 17.76 -25.84 4.47
C ALA A 199 17.18 -25.53 5.85
N GLU A 200 17.74 -24.53 6.53
CA GLU A 200 17.18 -24.07 7.80
C GLU A 200 15.74 -23.64 7.60
N GLU A 201 14.86 -23.95 8.57
CA GLU A 201 13.52 -23.37 8.58
C GLU A 201 13.62 -21.84 8.62
N MET A 202 13.48 -21.23 7.45
CA MET A 202 13.42 -19.80 7.34
C MET A 202 12.15 -19.33 8.06
N LYS A 203 12.31 -18.74 9.24
CA LYS A 203 11.19 -18.13 9.98
C LYS A 203 10.53 -17.12 9.05
N LEU A 204 9.21 -17.21 8.88
CA LEU A 204 8.46 -16.25 8.06
C LEU A 204 8.75 -14.81 8.50
N SER A 205 9.06 -14.59 9.78
CA SER A 205 9.50 -13.29 10.34
C SER A 205 10.90 -12.84 9.91
N SER A 206 11.85 -13.73 9.60
CA SER A 206 13.16 -13.37 9.03
C SER A 206 13.10 -13.18 7.51
N LEU A 207 12.20 -13.90 6.82
CA LEU A 207 11.91 -13.75 5.38
C LEU A 207 11.07 -12.50 5.06
N LEU A 208 10.10 -12.20 5.91
CA LEU A 208 9.24 -11.01 5.82
C LEU A 208 9.86 -9.80 6.51
N ALA A 209 10.98 -9.97 7.23
CA ALA A 209 11.72 -8.85 7.79
C ALA A 209 11.93 -7.88 6.63
N PRO A 210 11.26 -6.72 6.62
CA PRO A 210 11.52 -5.75 5.58
C PRO A 210 13.02 -5.51 5.65
N ARG A 211 13.74 -5.61 4.52
CA ARG A 211 14.99 -4.85 4.33
C ARG A 211 14.67 -3.53 5.01
N LYS A 212 15.33 -3.16 6.12
CA LYS A 212 14.99 -1.97 6.92
C LYS A 212 15.21 -0.74 6.03
N LYS A 213 14.34 -0.53 5.03
CA LYS A 213 13.94 0.78 4.57
C LYS A 213 13.48 1.40 5.87
N LYS A 214 14.26 2.34 6.39
CA LYS A 214 13.84 3.12 7.54
C LYS A 214 12.39 3.52 7.23
N THR A 215 11.47 3.12 8.08
CA THR A 215 10.07 3.51 8.00
C THR A 215 9.80 4.45 9.15
N LYS A 216 8.79 5.30 8.98
CA LYS A 216 8.26 6.12 10.05
C LYS A 216 6.81 5.70 10.30
N ASN A 217 6.47 5.63 11.57
CA ASN A 217 5.08 5.49 11.99
C ASN A 217 4.43 6.86 11.97
N LEU A 218 3.47 7.06 11.04
CA LEU A 218 2.68 8.28 10.92
C LEU A 218 1.19 8.02 11.22
N ALA A 219 0.89 6.91 11.89
CA ALA A 219 -0.45 6.58 12.34
C ALA A 219 -0.93 7.56 13.41
N SER A 220 -2.25 7.69 13.51
CA SER A 220 -2.96 8.55 14.44
C SER A 220 -4.15 7.81 15.00
N ASP A 221 -4.57 8.14 16.21
CA ASP A 221 -5.78 7.57 16.83
C ASP A 221 -7.08 8.07 16.17
N SER A 222 -6.95 9.09 15.32
CA SER A 222 -8.05 9.63 14.52
C SER A 222 -8.06 9.05 13.12
N TYR A 223 -9.25 8.93 12.54
CA TYR A 223 -9.40 8.54 11.15
C TYR A 223 -9.05 9.74 10.25
N VAL A 224 -8.14 9.54 9.30
CA VAL A 224 -7.58 10.63 8.48
C VAL A 224 -7.72 10.33 7.00
N GLN A 225 -8.26 11.28 6.26
CA GLN A 225 -8.20 11.33 4.80
C GLN A 225 -7.25 12.44 4.39
N SER A 226 -6.28 12.19 3.50
CA SER A 226 -5.36 13.25 3.05
C SER A 226 -5.01 13.12 1.59
N TYR A 227 -4.93 14.26 0.91
CA TYR A 227 -4.41 14.41 -0.43
C TYR A 227 -3.17 15.29 -0.36
N ILE A 228 -2.03 14.80 -0.83
CA ILE A 228 -0.78 15.58 -0.90
C ILE A 228 -0.33 15.58 -2.35
N VAL A 229 -0.22 16.77 -2.94
CA VAL A 229 0.21 16.98 -4.32
C VAL A 229 1.56 17.68 -4.28
N LEU A 230 2.57 17.05 -4.86
CA LEU A 230 3.89 17.64 -5.01
C LEU A 230 3.91 18.56 -6.24
N LYS A 231 4.74 19.60 -6.20
CA LYS A 231 4.98 20.50 -7.33
C LYS A 231 5.47 19.71 -8.54
N GLY A 232 5.06 20.14 -9.73
CA GLY A 232 5.55 19.57 -10.99
C GLY A 232 7.00 19.96 -11.26
N ASP A 233 7.61 19.33 -12.27
CA ASP A 233 9.04 19.50 -12.62
C ASP A 233 9.34 20.85 -13.32
N GLY A 234 8.40 21.81 -13.25
CA GLY A 234 8.48 23.14 -13.86
C GLY A 234 7.84 23.22 -15.26
N GLY A 235 7.48 24.44 -15.68
CA GLY A 235 6.85 24.70 -16.99
C GLY A 235 5.34 24.44 -17.03
N ASN A 236 4.79 24.24 -18.23
CA ASN A 236 3.37 23.96 -18.47
C ASN A 236 3.00 22.49 -18.16
N ASP A 237 3.77 21.81 -17.31
CA ASP A 237 3.53 20.42 -16.93
C ASP A 237 2.18 20.34 -16.20
N THR A 238 1.36 19.39 -16.61
CA THR A 238 0.05 19.12 -16.01
C THR A 238 0.12 17.89 -15.10
N PHE A 239 1.20 17.13 -15.13
CA PHE A 239 1.36 15.95 -14.29
C PHE A 239 1.98 16.32 -12.94
N ARG A 240 1.47 15.70 -11.88
CA ARG A 240 1.94 15.85 -10.51
C ARG A 240 2.08 14.49 -9.86
N THR A 241 3.06 14.36 -8.98
CA THR A 241 3.16 13.21 -8.09
C THR A 241 2.25 13.48 -6.90
N ALA A 242 1.27 12.61 -6.67
CA ALA A 242 0.31 12.76 -5.59
C ALA A 242 0.29 11.55 -4.67
N MET A 243 -0.14 11.76 -3.44
CA MET A 243 -0.47 10.72 -2.48
C MET A 243 -1.88 10.93 -1.95
N PHE A 244 -2.61 9.83 -1.84
CA PHE A 244 -3.88 9.76 -1.15
C PHE A 244 -3.74 8.85 0.08
N ARG A 245 -4.08 9.35 1.27
CA ARG A 245 -4.23 8.57 2.50
C ARG A 245 -5.71 8.37 2.78
N PHE A 246 -6.07 7.13 3.07
CA PHE A 246 -7.40 6.72 3.48
C PHE A 246 -7.30 5.88 4.76
N GLY A 247 -7.57 6.48 5.92
CA GLY A 247 -7.35 5.84 7.21
C GLY A 247 -5.87 5.48 7.38
N SER A 248 -5.58 4.19 7.43
CA SER A 248 -4.22 3.65 7.58
C SER A 248 -3.50 3.40 6.25
N TRP A 249 -4.17 3.53 5.11
CA TRP A 249 -3.60 3.13 3.82
C TRP A 249 -3.16 4.34 3.01
N CYS A 250 -1.94 4.28 2.47
CA CYS A 250 -1.39 5.31 1.59
C CYS A 250 -1.28 4.75 0.17
N TYR A 251 -1.71 5.56 -0.80
CA TYR A 251 -1.62 5.31 -2.24
C TYR A 251 -0.87 6.45 -2.89
N SER A 252 -0.06 6.18 -3.91
CA SER A 252 0.66 7.24 -4.63
C SER A 252 0.78 6.93 -6.11
N GLY A 253 0.88 7.98 -6.92
CA GLY A 253 0.99 7.87 -8.36
C GLY A 253 1.08 9.22 -9.04
N ARG A 254 1.08 9.22 -10.37
CA ARG A 254 1.05 10.44 -11.18
C ARG A 254 -0.40 10.78 -11.56
N VAL A 255 -0.80 12.00 -11.26
CA VAL A 255 -2.11 12.57 -11.59
C VAL A 255 -1.95 13.75 -12.53
N GLN A 256 -2.97 14.05 -13.31
CA GLN A 256 -3.01 15.18 -14.22
C GLN A 256 -3.93 16.27 -13.66
N LEU A 257 -3.40 17.47 -13.43
CA LEU A 257 -4.10 18.65 -12.93
C LEU A 257 -3.88 19.82 -13.90
N THR A 258 -4.46 20.98 -13.59
CA THR A 258 -4.19 22.23 -14.32
C THR A 258 -2.71 22.63 -14.15
N SER A 259 -2.12 23.25 -15.17
CA SER A 259 -0.69 23.57 -15.17
C SER A 259 -0.31 24.59 -14.09
N ASN A 260 -1.21 25.53 -13.79
CA ASN A 260 -1.08 26.49 -12.70
C ASN A 260 -2.24 26.29 -11.73
N LEU A 261 -1.94 25.72 -10.57
CA LEU A 261 -2.93 25.55 -9.53
C LEU A 261 -3.08 26.84 -8.72
N ALA A 262 -4.31 27.34 -8.60
CA ALA A 262 -4.66 28.44 -7.73
C ALA A 262 -5.53 27.96 -6.55
N LEU A 263 -5.58 28.76 -5.47
CA LEU A 263 -6.42 28.44 -4.31
C LEU A 263 -7.90 28.30 -4.68
N ALA A 264 -8.36 29.06 -5.69
CA ALA A 264 -9.73 29.00 -6.21
C ALA A 264 -10.06 27.67 -6.92
N ASP A 265 -9.05 26.90 -7.34
CA ASP A 265 -9.25 25.64 -8.04
C ASP A 265 -9.51 24.47 -7.08
N LEU A 266 -9.22 24.62 -5.77
CA LEU A 266 -9.29 23.54 -4.79
C LEU A 266 -10.62 22.76 -4.75
N PRO A 267 -11.80 23.40 -4.85
CA PRO A 267 -13.07 22.68 -4.91
C PRO A 267 -13.17 21.72 -6.10
N HIS A 268 -12.40 21.94 -7.16
CA HIS A 268 -12.35 21.11 -8.37
C HIS A 268 -11.18 20.12 -8.37
N VAL A 269 -10.07 20.43 -7.69
CA VAL A 269 -8.89 19.54 -7.60
C VAL A 269 -9.23 18.21 -6.94
N ILE A 270 -9.91 18.23 -5.79
CA ILE A 270 -10.19 16.99 -5.05
C ILE A 270 -11.08 16.03 -5.86
N PRO A 271 -12.18 16.48 -6.51
CA PRO A 271 -12.89 15.65 -7.49
C PRO A 271 -12.01 15.15 -8.63
N ALA A 272 -11.12 15.99 -9.19
CA ALA A 272 -10.22 15.57 -10.26
C ALA A 272 -9.20 14.51 -9.81
N LEU A 273 -8.70 14.59 -8.58
CA LEU A 273 -7.85 13.58 -7.96
C LEU A 273 -8.61 12.27 -7.77
N ARG A 274 -9.87 12.33 -7.34
CA ARG A 274 -10.75 11.15 -7.23
C ARG A 274 -10.99 10.45 -8.55
N MET A 275 -11.28 11.20 -9.61
CA MET A 275 -11.46 10.62 -10.95
C MET A 275 -10.21 9.88 -11.44
N GLN A 276 -9.05 10.19 -10.87
CA GLN A 276 -7.76 9.58 -11.20
C GLN A 276 -7.25 8.63 -10.11
N GLN A 277 -8.09 8.26 -9.13
CA GLN A 277 -7.69 7.38 -8.03
C GLN A 277 -7.24 6.00 -8.53
N SER A 278 -7.78 5.51 -9.65
CA SER A 278 -7.34 4.26 -10.30
C SER A 278 -5.90 4.31 -10.82
N ARG A 279 -5.28 5.49 -10.93
CA ARG A 279 -3.87 5.69 -11.29
C ARG A 279 -2.94 5.67 -10.08
N LEU A 280 -3.48 5.60 -8.86
CA LEU A 280 -2.69 5.55 -7.64
C LEU A 280 -2.47 4.09 -7.25
N GLU A 281 -1.21 3.72 -7.08
CA GLU A 281 -0.83 2.40 -6.60
C GLU A 281 -0.76 2.40 -5.07
N PHE A 282 -1.04 1.26 -4.45
CA PHE A 282 -0.81 1.10 -3.01
C PHE A 282 0.67 1.34 -2.71
N LEU A 283 0.94 2.28 -1.80
CA LEU A 283 2.29 2.66 -1.39
C LEU A 283 2.71 1.88 -0.15
N CYS A 284 1.94 1.99 0.93
CA CYS A 284 2.21 1.33 2.22
C CYS A 284 1.05 1.54 3.22
N ASP A 285 1.14 0.84 4.36
CA ASP A 285 0.46 1.26 5.58
C ASP A 285 1.16 2.51 6.17
N VAL A 286 0.39 3.44 6.72
CA VAL A 286 0.86 4.71 7.26
C VAL A 286 1.78 4.54 8.47
N ALA A 287 1.62 3.45 9.24
CA ALA A 287 2.53 3.07 10.32
C ALA A 287 3.90 2.58 9.79
N SER A 288 3.98 2.28 8.49
CA SER A 288 5.16 1.77 7.80
C SER A 288 5.60 2.65 6.64
N MET A 289 5.40 3.97 6.74
CA MET A 289 5.72 4.92 5.68
C MET A 289 7.23 4.91 5.38
N PRO A 290 7.68 4.70 4.13
CA PRO A 290 9.11 4.72 3.80
C PRO A 290 9.73 6.08 4.16
N SER A 291 10.77 6.11 5.00
CA SER A 291 11.36 7.37 5.52
C SER A 291 11.94 8.29 4.44
N LYS A 292 12.26 7.75 3.26
CA LYS A 292 12.73 8.53 2.10
C LYS A 292 11.59 9.01 1.20
N SER A 293 10.34 8.67 1.50
CA SER A 293 9.20 9.14 0.73
C SER A 293 9.09 10.67 0.85
N PRO A 294 8.83 11.38 -0.27
CA PRO A 294 8.66 12.84 -0.26
C PRO A 294 7.45 13.28 0.59
N PHE A 295 6.53 12.37 0.90
CA PHE A 295 5.34 12.67 1.69
C PHE A 295 5.57 12.64 3.21
N VAL A 296 6.70 12.08 3.69
CA VAL A 296 6.96 11.93 5.13
C VAL A 296 7.05 13.29 5.83
N ARG A 297 7.86 14.20 5.31
CA ARG A 297 8.07 15.52 5.94
C ARG A 297 6.79 16.37 5.99
N PRO A 298 6.01 16.50 4.90
CA PRO A 298 4.71 17.17 4.96
C PRO A 298 3.76 16.56 5.99
N MET A 299 3.67 15.22 6.04
CA MET A 299 2.78 14.52 6.96
C MET A 299 3.19 14.69 8.43
N GLU A 300 4.49 14.57 8.73
CA GLU A 300 5.02 14.79 10.08
C GLU A 300 4.75 16.22 10.55
N PHE A 301 5.01 17.19 9.69
CA PHE A 301 4.77 18.60 10.01
C PHE A 301 3.29 18.84 10.29
N CYS A 302 2.41 18.41 9.37
CA CYS A 302 0.97 18.59 9.51
C CYS A 302 0.43 17.88 10.76
N SER A 303 0.87 16.66 11.04
CA SER A 303 0.44 15.90 12.23
C SER A 303 0.86 16.57 13.54
N ARG A 304 2.00 17.26 13.54
CA ARG A 304 2.51 17.97 14.71
C ARG A 304 1.81 19.31 14.93
N VAL A 305 1.51 20.06 13.87
CA VAL A 305 0.85 21.38 13.99
C VAL A 305 -0.67 21.30 14.04
N ALA A 306 -1.30 20.19 13.62
CA ALA A 306 -2.76 20.05 13.69
C ALA A 306 -3.34 20.22 15.12
N PRO A 307 -2.79 19.56 16.16
CA PRO A 307 -3.23 19.82 17.54
C PRO A 307 -2.99 21.27 18.00
N VAL A 308 -1.94 21.92 17.49
CA VAL A 308 -1.66 23.34 17.79
C VAL A 308 -2.71 24.24 17.15
N MET A 309 -3.09 23.99 15.89
CA MET A 309 -4.18 24.73 15.23
C MET A 309 -5.50 24.57 16.00
N GLU A 310 -5.83 23.35 16.41
CA GLU A 310 -7.03 23.08 17.22
C GLU A 310 -6.99 23.85 18.56
N SER A 311 -5.86 23.80 19.28
CA SER A 311 -5.69 24.54 20.54
C SER A 311 -5.85 26.05 20.35
N GLU A 312 -5.24 26.62 19.30
CA GLU A 312 -5.37 28.05 19.02
C GLU A 312 -6.81 28.44 18.68
N VAL A 313 -7.56 27.58 17.99
CA VAL A 313 -8.98 27.84 17.73
C VAL A 313 -9.80 27.81 19.02
N VAL A 314 -9.57 26.82 19.90
CA VAL A 314 -10.27 26.74 21.20
C VAL A 314 -9.95 27.97 22.06
N GLU A 315 -8.67 28.35 22.15
CA GLU A 315 -8.26 29.56 22.89
C GLU A 315 -8.76 30.87 22.28
N SER A 316 -9.13 30.84 20.99
CA SER A 316 -9.69 32.00 20.30
C SER A 316 -11.12 32.32 20.75
N GLU A 317 -11.84 31.38 21.37
CA GLU A 317 -13.24 31.54 21.78
C GLU A 317 -13.44 32.82 22.62
N GLY A 318 -12.61 33.03 23.65
CA GLY A 318 -12.69 34.22 24.48
C GLY A 318 -12.39 35.52 23.73
N VAL A 319 -11.50 35.50 22.74
CA VAL A 319 -11.20 36.67 21.90
C VAL A 319 -12.38 36.98 20.98
N LEU A 320 -13.00 35.95 20.40
CA LEU A 320 -14.15 36.08 19.51
C LEU A 320 -15.38 36.56 20.28
N MET A 321 -15.64 36.07 21.49
CA MET A 321 -16.73 36.57 22.35
C MET A 321 -16.57 38.06 22.65
N ASN A 322 -15.36 38.50 23.04
CA ASN A 322 -15.08 39.92 23.26
C ASN A 322 -15.25 40.77 21.98
N LEU A 323 -14.92 40.22 20.82
CA LEU A 323 -15.10 40.88 19.53
C LEU A 323 -16.59 41.05 19.19
N VAL A 324 -17.39 40.00 19.39
CA VAL A 324 -18.85 40.01 19.22
C VAL A 324 -19.48 41.06 20.13
N GLU A 325 -19.11 41.10 21.42
CA GLU A 325 -19.64 42.08 22.37
C GLU A 325 -19.30 43.53 21.96
N ARG A 326 -18.04 43.79 21.58
CA ARG A 326 -17.59 45.12 21.13
C ARG A 326 -18.33 45.58 19.87
N LEU A 327 -18.53 44.69 18.91
CA LEU A 327 -19.18 45.02 17.65
C LEU A 327 -20.71 45.08 17.79
N GLY A 328 -21.27 44.34 18.75
CA GLY A 328 -22.65 44.49 19.22
C GLY A 328 -22.94 45.91 19.70
N ASN A 329 -22.05 46.47 20.52
CA ASN A 329 -22.16 47.87 20.98
C ASN A 329 -22.07 48.91 19.84
N MET A 330 -21.60 48.51 18.65
CA MET A 330 -21.51 49.37 17.45
C MET A 330 -22.64 49.12 16.44
N GLY A 331 -23.65 48.29 16.77
CA GLY A 331 -24.77 47.96 15.88
C GLY A 331 -24.40 46.97 14.76
N LEU A 332 -23.25 46.30 14.87
CA LEU A 332 -22.76 45.30 13.91
C LEU A 332 -22.77 43.86 14.48
N GLY A 333 -23.22 43.68 15.72
CA GLY A 333 -23.18 42.40 16.45
C GLY A 333 -23.96 41.28 15.78
N ASP A 334 -25.23 41.51 15.44
CA ASP A 334 -26.12 40.47 14.88
C ASP A 334 -25.54 39.82 13.61
N SER A 335 -24.92 40.64 12.76
CA SER A 335 -24.25 40.20 11.54
C SER A 335 -23.08 39.26 11.80
N ILE A 336 -22.32 39.53 12.86
CA ILE A 336 -21.05 38.89 13.15
C ILE A 336 -21.28 37.62 13.96
N SER A 337 -22.19 37.68 14.95
CA SER A 337 -22.70 36.48 15.62
C SER A 337 -23.27 35.49 14.61
N GLN A 338 -24.03 35.95 13.61
CA GLN A 338 -24.67 35.06 12.64
C GLN A 338 -23.69 34.18 11.84
N TRP A 339 -22.46 34.62 11.56
CA TRP A 339 -21.49 33.79 10.83
C TRP A 339 -20.39 33.18 11.71
N LEU A 340 -20.14 33.73 12.91
CA LEU A 340 -19.24 33.12 13.89
C LEU A 340 -19.92 31.97 14.66
N GLU A 341 -21.20 32.11 14.96
CA GLU A 341 -22.04 31.12 15.67
C GLU A 341 -22.98 30.36 14.71
N GLY A 342 -22.88 30.63 13.41
CA GLY A 342 -23.72 30.05 12.37
C GLY A 342 -23.20 28.73 11.82
N ASP A 343 -23.47 28.48 10.53
CA ASP A 343 -23.02 27.26 9.85
C ASP A 343 -21.47 27.21 9.81
N PRO A 344 -20.84 26.17 10.36
CA PRO A 344 -19.39 26.02 10.40
C PRO A 344 -18.74 26.04 8.99
N GLY A 345 -19.50 25.74 7.94
CA GLY A 345 -19.04 25.84 6.55
C GLY A 345 -18.87 27.27 6.01
N GLN A 346 -19.30 28.30 6.77
CA GLN A 346 -19.25 29.70 6.37
C GLN A 346 -18.03 30.45 6.87
N SER A 347 -17.19 29.81 7.67
CA SER A 347 -15.98 30.40 8.22
C SER A 347 -14.77 29.46 8.12
N PHE A 348 -13.59 30.05 8.14
CA PHE A 348 -12.33 29.31 8.24
C PHE A 348 -11.27 30.15 8.93
N PHE A 349 -10.34 29.47 9.58
CA PHE A 349 -9.16 30.06 10.17
C PHE A 349 -8.00 30.03 9.18
N GLU A 350 -7.16 31.05 9.23
CA GLU A 350 -5.94 31.18 8.46
C GLU A 350 -4.75 31.31 9.40
N PHE A 351 -3.76 30.43 9.22
CA PHE A 351 -2.52 30.35 9.96
C PHE A 351 -1.36 30.73 9.04
N ASN A 352 -0.78 31.90 9.32
CA ASN A 352 0.41 32.38 8.64
C ASN A 352 1.65 32.07 9.51
N PHE A 353 2.69 31.55 8.87
CA PHE A 353 3.93 31.19 9.54
C PHE A 353 5.14 31.64 8.72
N ALA A 354 6.23 31.92 9.40
CA ALA A 354 7.49 32.30 8.78
C ALA A 354 8.15 31.08 8.12
N LYS A 355 8.88 31.33 7.02
CA LYS A 355 9.77 30.31 6.47
C LYS A 355 10.96 30.12 7.39
N ASP A 356 11.30 28.86 7.62
CA ASP A 356 12.46 28.39 8.35
C ASP A 356 12.90 27.03 7.79
N ASN A 357 13.97 26.47 8.36
CA ASN A 357 14.53 25.21 7.88
C ASN A 357 13.55 24.02 8.00
N GLU A 358 12.64 24.04 8.97
CA GLU A 358 11.66 22.95 9.15
C GLU A 358 10.52 23.05 8.14
N THR A 359 9.93 24.22 8.02
CA THR A 359 8.83 24.53 7.10
C THR A 359 9.26 24.41 5.64
N ASP A 360 10.48 24.83 5.30
CA ASP A 360 11.04 24.63 3.95
C ASP A 360 11.20 23.12 3.66
N LYS A 361 11.76 22.32 4.59
CA LYS A 361 11.87 20.86 4.41
C LYS A 361 10.52 20.15 4.30
N ALA A 362 9.49 20.68 4.96
CA ALA A 362 8.16 20.09 4.94
C ALA A 362 7.37 20.46 3.67
N HIS A 363 7.59 21.65 3.11
CA HIS A 363 6.68 22.21 2.10
C HIS A 363 7.33 22.67 0.80
N ASN A 364 8.67 22.68 0.68
CA ASN A 364 9.32 23.17 -0.53
C ASN A 364 8.82 22.47 -1.79
N ASP A 365 8.52 21.17 -1.71
CA ASP A 365 8.07 20.37 -2.85
C ASP A 365 6.56 20.17 -2.86
N VAL A 366 5.81 20.73 -1.89
CA VAL A 366 4.35 20.58 -1.79
C VAL A 366 3.66 21.74 -2.50
N GLU A 367 2.77 21.41 -3.44
CA GLU A 367 1.91 22.38 -4.12
C GLU A 367 0.59 22.54 -3.36
N LEU A 368 0.01 21.43 -2.92
CA LEU A 368 -1.23 21.37 -2.17
C LEU A 368 -1.19 20.21 -1.18
N MET A 369 -1.69 20.44 0.04
CA MET A 369 -2.05 19.36 0.94
C MET A 369 -3.42 19.62 1.57
N CYS A 370 -4.33 18.66 1.46
CA CYS A 370 -5.68 18.73 2.02
C CYS A 370 -5.89 17.53 2.94
N THR A 371 -6.19 17.76 4.21
CA THR A 371 -6.36 16.74 5.24
C THR A 371 -7.69 16.92 5.93
N LYS A 372 -8.50 15.86 6.01
CA LYS A 372 -9.69 15.78 6.84
C LYS A 372 -9.43 14.77 7.96
N CYS A 373 -9.55 15.23 9.20
CA CYS A 373 -9.36 14.42 10.39
C CYS A 373 -10.70 14.27 11.12
N TYR A 374 -11.02 13.03 11.50
CA TYR A 374 -12.22 12.68 12.24
C TYR A 374 -11.77 12.18 13.61
N THR A 375 -11.95 13.03 14.62
CA THR A 375 -11.49 12.75 15.98
C THR A 375 -12.58 12.03 16.77
N PRO A 376 -12.22 11.17 17.75
CA PRO A 376 -13.20 10.42 18.55
C PRO A 376 -14.18 11.27 19.36
N ASN A 377 -13.86 12.55 19.61
CA ASN A 377 -14.73 13.50 20.29
C ASN A 377 -15.84 14.07 19.37
N GLY A 378 -15.95 13.60 18.12
CA GLY A 378 -16.98 14.03 17.18
C GLY A 378 -16.67 15.35 16.47
N LEU A 379 -15.42 15.84 16.51
CA LEU A 379 -14.98 16.98 15.72
C LEU A 379 -14.42 16.50 14.36
N VAL A 380 -14.72 17.24 13.30
CA VAL A 380 -14.10 17.02 11.99
C VAL A 380 -13.30 18.26 11.64
N THR A 381 -11.98 18.12 11.51
CA THR A 381 -11.09 19.21 11.12
C THR A 381 -10.66 19.06 9.68
N ILE A 382 -10.80 20.14 8.90
CA ILE A 382 -10.37 20.19 7.51
C ILE A 382 -9.22 21.18 7.40
N THR A 383 -8.02 20.66 7.23
CA THR A 383 -6.79 21.41 7.06
C THR A 383 -6.40 21.48 5.59
N ILE A 384 -6.12 22.67 5.08
CA ILE A 384 -5.64 22.89 3.71
C ILE A 384 -4.33 23.68 3.79
N TYR A 385 -3.25 23.14 3.25
CA TYR A 385 -2.01 23.85 3.01
C TYR A 385 -1.92 24.26 1.54
N PHE A 386 -1.72 25.55 1.29
CA PHE A 386 -1.47 26.08 -0.05
C PHE A 386 -0.62 27.35 0.03
N GLY A 387 0.40 27.46 -0.82
CA GLY A 387 1.17 28.70 -0.98
C GLY A 387 1.88 29.22 0.28
N GLY A 388 2.22 28.35 1.24
CA GLY A 388 2.85 28.77 2.51
C GLY A 388 1.87 29.15 3.62
N VAL A 389 0.58 28.86 3.45
CA VAL A 389 -0.48 29.18 4.43
C VAL A 389 -1.26 27.92 4.76
N TYR A 390 -1.63 27.78 6.04
CA TYR A 390 -2.57 26.75 6.49
C TYR A 390 -3.95 27.36 6.70
N TYR A 391 -4.98 26.69 6.19
CA TYR A 391 -6.38 27.01 6.41
C TYR A 391 -7.03 25.88 7.20
N LEU A 392 -7.87 26.22 8.17
CA LEU A 392 -8.58 25.25 9.01
C LEU A 392 -10.06 25.58 9.03
N SER A 393 -10.89 24.60 8.70
CA SER A 393 -12.33 24.63 8.96
C SER A 393 -12.69 23.54 9.96
N LEU A 394 -13.64 23.86 10.83
CA LEU A 394 -14.21 22.94 11.81
C LEU A 394 -15.60 22.54 11.33
N LEU A 395 -15.94 21.26 11.43
CA LEU A 395 -17.29 20.75 11.20
C LEU A 395 -17.69 19.85 12.38
N GLU A 396 -18.97 19.86 12.72
CA GLU A 396 -19.52 18.91 13.69
C GLU A 396 -19.67 17.52 13.03
N GLY A 397 -19.13 16.50 13.67
CA GLY A 397 -19.11 15.11 13.19
C GLY A 397 -20.38 14.31 13.47
N GLY A 398 -21.51 14.96 13.79
CA GLY A 398 -22.77 14.27 14.10
C GLY A 398 -23.35 13.50 12.90
N GLY A 399 -23.65 12.21 13.09
CA GLY A 399 -24.33 11.35 12.09
C GLY A 399 -23.44 10.35 11.36
N GLU A 400 -24.02 9.59 10.41
CA GLU A 400 -23.26 8.72 9.51
C GLU A 400 -22.39 9.57 8.58
N GLN A 401 -21.07 9.47 8.72
CA GLN A 401 -20.13 10.14 7.86
C GLN A 401 -19.88 9.31 6.59
N PRO A 402 -19.83 9.92 5.39
CA PRO A 402 -19.52 9.18 4.19
C PRO A 402 -18.11 8.61 4.29
N LEU A 403 -17.98 7.31 4.03
CA LEU A 403 -16.69 6.59 3.99
C LEU A 403 -15.64 7.34 3.17
N LEU A 404 -16.06 8.01 2.10
CA LEU A 404 -15.23 8.80 1.19
C LEU A 404 -15.83 10.20 1.03
N ASP A 405 -15.32 11.18 1.79
CA ASP A 405 -15.77 12.57 1.68
C ASP A 405 -14.84 13.41 0.78
N SER A 406 -15.38 13.94 -0.30
CA SER A 406 -14.65 14.80 -1.25
C SER A 406 -14.92 16.29 -1.06
N LYS A 407 -15.82 16.66 -0.14
CA LYS A 407 -16.17 18.05 0.06
C LYS A 407 -15.11 18.72 0.93
N PHE A 408 -14.39 19.65 0.32
CA PHE A 408 -13.49 20.57 1.00
C PHE A 408 -14.06 21.98 0.88
N PRO A 409 -13.94 22.82 1.93
CA PRO A 409 -14.44 24.18 1.91
C PRO A 409 -13.66 25.02 0.90
N ASN A 410 -14.35 25.97 0.27
CA ASN A 410 -13.73 26.96 -0.58
C ASN A 410 -13.11 28.07 0.28
N VAL A 411 -11.79 28.01 0.49
CA VAL A 411 -11.03 28.99 1.29
C VAL A 411 -10.42 30.12 0.46
N ALA A 412 -10.69 30.18 -0.85
CA ALA A 412 -10.14 31.19 -1.73
C ALA A 412 -10.85 32.55 -1.58
N GLY A 413 -12.17 32.52 -1.38
CA GLY A 413 -12.99 33.71 -1.20
C GLY A 413 -12.94 34.20 0.25
N LYS A 414 -12.14 35.23 0.51
CA LYS A 414 -12.13 35.95 1.78
C LYS A 414 -13.14 37.09 1.75
N GLY A 415 -14.19 36.98 2.57
CA GLY A 415 -15.11 38.07 2.89
C GLY A 415 -14.55 38.94 4.01
N ARG A 416 -15.34 39.15 5.06
CA ARG A 416 -14.88 39.83 6.28
C ARG A 416 -13.96 38.93 7.09
N GLY A 417 -12.94 39.49 7.73
CA GLY A 417 -12.07 38.71 8.59
C GLY A 417 -11.40 39.54 9.68
N TYR A 418 -10.95 38.84 10.71
CA TYR A 418 -10.37 39.42 11.90
C TYR A 418 -9.08 38.70 12.27
N GLN A 419 -8.06 39.46 12.63
CA GLN A 419 -6.87 38.89 13.23
C GLN A 419 -7.18 38.56 14.69
N ILE A 420 -6.99 37.31 15.07
CA ILE A 420 -7.22 36.84 16.44
C ILE A 420 -5.96 37.06 17.27
N ARG A 421 -4.82 36.60 16.75
CA ARG A 421 -3.55 36.64 17.47
C ARG A 421 -2.38 36.86 16.51
N ALA A 422 -1.33 37.48 17.02
CA ALA A 422 -0.04 37.61 16.35
C ALA A 422 1.08 37.27 17.34
N TYR A 423 2.12 36.60 16.86
CA TYR A 423 3.21 36.09 17.69
C TYR A 423 4.54 36.62 17.17
N GLY A 424 5.39 37.09 18.08
CA GLY A 424 6.77 37.46 17.76
C GLY A 424 7.67 36.24 17.55
N SER A 425 7.47 35.20 18.35
CA SER A 425 8.33 34.00 18.42
C SER A 425 7.59 32.68 18.23
N GLY A 426 6.34 32.71 17.76
CA GLY A 426 5.49 31.52 17.63
C GLY A 426 5.00 30.99 18.97
N VAL A 427 4.62 29.71 18.96
CA VAL A 427 4.07 28.97 20.10
C VAL A 427 4.75 27.61 20.24
N ASP A 428 4.56 26.96 21.39
CA ASP A 428 5.10 25.62 21.62
C ASP A 428 4.65 24.66 20.52
N ASN A 429 5.59 23.85 20.01
CA ASN A 429 5.41 22.94 18.86
C ASN A 429 5.12 23.61 17.50
N TRP A 430 5.10 24.95 17.42
CA TRP A 430 5.04 25.72 16.17
C TRP A 430 5.72 27.10 16.26
N GLU A 431 7.05 27.09 16.44
CA GLU A 431 7.87 28.30 16.60
C GLU A 431 7.80 29.27 15.40
N SER A 432 7.47 28.76 14.21
CA SER A 432 7.31 29.57 13.01
C SER A 432 5.96 30.30 12.93
N LEU A 433 4.98 29.98 13.78
CA LEU A 433 3.66 30.60 13.73
C LEU A 433 3.77 32.12 13.96
N ARG A 434 3.10 32.93 13.13
CA ARG A 434 3.17 34.41 13.23
C ARG A 434 1.82 35.06 13.39
N LYS A 435 0.77 34.49 12.81
CA LYS A 435 -0.55 35.10 12.84
C LYS A 435 -1.66 34.08 12.64
N VAL A 436 -2.71 34.22 13.43
CA VAL A 436 -3.99 33.51 13.29
C VAL A 436 -5.07 34.52 12.97
N SER A 437 -5.87 34.26 11.95
CA SER A 437 -7.03 35.08 11.56
C SER A 437 -8.23 34.20 11.28
N ILE A 438 -9.43 34.74 11.45
CA ILE A 438 -10.68 34.09 11.03
C ILE A 438 -11.28 34.88 9.87
N TRP A 439 -11.83 34.17 8.90
CA TRP A 439 -12.46 34.73 7.71
C TRP A 439 -13.85 34.14 7.52
N GLN A 440 -14.80 35.00 7.20
CA GLN A 440 -16.08 34.63 6.59
C GLN A 440 -15.82 34.33 5.11
N THR A 441 -16.44 33.29 4.56
CA THR A 441 -16.36 33.03 3.12
C THR A 441 -17.04 34.14 2.32
N SER A 442 -16.50 34.48 1.14
CA SER A 442 -17.12 35.47 0.25
C SER A 442 -18.54 35.08 -0.16
N GLU A 443 -18.80 33.78 -0.33
CA GLU A 443 -20.12 33.24 -0.66
C GLU A 443 -21.14 33.50 0.47
N ALA A 444 -20.77 33.25 1.72
CA ALA A 444 -21.63 33.54 2.87
C ALA A 444 -21.89 35.04 3.03
N MET A 445 -20.86 35.86 2.84
CA MET A 445 -20.99 37.32 2.88
C MET A 445 -21.91 37.85 1.77
N GLN A 446 -21.80 37.30 0.56
CA GLN A 446 -22.66 37.69 -0.56
C GLN A 446 -24.12 37.31 -0.30
N LYS A 447 -24.37 36.09 0.19
CA LYS A 447 -25.71 35.63 0.56
C LYS A 447 -26.34 36.53 1.64
N GLU A 448 -25.58 36.90 2.66
CA GLU A 448 -26.04 37.83 3.69
C GLU A 448 -26.39 39.22 3.11
N MET A 449 -25.58 39.73 2.17
CA MET A 449 -25.87 41.00 1.50
C MET A 449 -27.15 40.93 0.65
N GLU A 450 -27.36 39.85 -0.10
CA GLU A 450 -28.55 39.63 -0.91
C GLU A 450 -29.81 39.54 -0.03
N GLU A 451 -29.75 38.83 1.10
CA GLU A 451 -30.84 38.73 2.07
C GLU A 451 -31.18 40.10 2.69
N ARG A 452 -30.18 40.93 2.99
CA ARG A 452 -30.39 42.30 3.49
C ARG A 452 -31.03 43.20 2.45
N ILE A 453 -30.57 43.17 1.20
CA ILE A 453 -31.16 43.96 0.11
C ILE A 453 -32.61 43.52 -0.14
N GLY A 454 -32.89 42.21 -0.05
CA GLY A 454 -34.25 41.68 -0.12
C GLY A 454 -35.17 42.23 0.97
N LYS A 455 -34.69 42.32 2.22
CA LYS A 455 -35.43 42.89 3.36
C LYS A 455 -35.66 44.41 3.26
N VAL A 456 -34.80 45.15 2.56
CA VAL A 456 -34.94 46.60 2.36
C VAL A 456 -35.89 46.93 1.19
N ARG A 457 -36.11 45.97 0.27
CA ARG A 457 -37.03 46.12 -0.87
C ARG A 457 -38.46 45.68 -0.57
N GLN A 458 -38.69 44.97 0.54
CA GLN A 458 -40.02 44.69 1.12
C GLN A 458 -40.37 45.80 2.10
#